data_AF-A0A6L3EP30-F1
#
_entry.id   AF-A0A6L3EP30-F1
#
_cell.length_a   1.000
_cell.length_b   1.000
_cell.length_c   1.000
_cell.angle_alpha   90.00
_cell.angle_beta   90.00
_cell.angle_gamma   90.00
#
_symmetry.space_group_name_H-M   'P 1'
#
loop_
_entity.id
_entity.type
_entity.pdbx_description
1 polymer ?
#
loop_
_entity_poly.entity_id
_entity_poly.type
_entity_poly.pdbx_seq_one_letter_code
_entity_poly.pdbx_strand_id
1 'polypeptide(L)'
;MTQFIPRPGLAIAYASLAVSYLLLVEALQYRYPVFYVSLITENYWGENGTFFAYIAAAILLVGVACRKRTRPHGSILAAIAIGCFVVALEEISWGMWLHKLQPPSWLLERNTQNEFNVHNLRGIAEHKSRLRTTAGVLLIAWVAVSATFIAVRDRVDLTRWLNYIPILPVRLAPFALIVAWLMTSDAFVKSEEIAELALGLLMLLWSADLASTAADRSGSGRVAPIALVAGPLIVVAAVTAGFSIAAKTFFPDAVSGRLTRTAARDFPDRDMFDQSKAVFDHLFRNPQYFSSGTLDAYDNLFVAGAAITVSGPPAGHAPDSDHPFKRLESSLNQAFGIADTTVSVDGPVEEDRQ
;
A
#
# COMPACT_ATOMS: atom_id res chain seq x y z
N MET A 1 32.00 15.05 -8.47
CA MET A 1 31.02 15.70 -9.38
C MET A 1 30.33 14.77 -10.40
N THR A 2 30.55 13.44 -10.39
CA THR A 2 29.98 12.51 -11.41
C THR A 2 28.62 11.87 -11.08
N GLN A 3 27.85 12.35 -10.09
CA GLN A 3 26.48 11.86 -9.84
C GLN A 3 25.48 12.19 -10.98
N PHE A 4 25.93 13.00 -11.92
CA PHE A 4 25.10 13.61 -12.96
C PHE A 4 25.47 13.17 -14.37
N ILE A 5 26.17 12.05 -14.52
CA ILE A 5 26.37 11.47 -15.86
C ILE A 5 24.98 11.11 -16.39
N PRO A 6 24.56 11.65 -17.55
CA PRO A 6 23.29 11.29 -18.16
C PRO A 6 23.26 9.78 -18.40
N ARG A 7 22.24 9.11 -17.85
CA ARG A 7 21.97 7.69 -18.09
C ARG A 7 20.56 7.58 -18.65
N PRO A 8 20.34 7.94 -19.93
CA PRO A 8 18.99 8.05 -20.51
C PRO A 8 18.22 6.72 -20.41
N GLY A 9 18.91 5.58 -20.57
CA GLY A 9 18.29 4.26 -20.37
C GLY A 9 17.72 4.04 -18.96
N LEU A 10 18.40 4.53 -17.90
CA LEU A 10 17.85 4.47 -16.54
C LEU A 10 16.67 5.42 -16.35
N ALA A 11 16.71 6.62 -16.95
CA ALA A 11 15.59 7.56 -16.87
C ALA A 11 14.32 6.96 -17.50
N ILE A 12 14.43 6.34 -18.67
CA ILE A 12 13.32 5.64 -19.32
C ILE A 12 12.85 4.47 -18.46
N ALA A 13 13.77 3.69 -17.88
CA ALA A 13 13.42 2.58 -17.00
C ALA A 13 12.65 3.04 -15.75
N TYR A 14 13.09 4.11 -15.08
CA TYR A 14 12.40 4.67 -13.92
C TYR A 14 11.03 5.25 -14.26
N ALA A 15 10.91 5.96 -15.39
CA ALA A 15 9.62 6.46 -15.85
C ALA A 15 8.66 5.31 -16.19
N SER A 16 9.14 4.29 -16.90
CA SER A 16 8.36 3.09 -17.23
C SER A 16 7.92 2.36 -15.97
N LEU A 17 8.81 2.20 -14.99
CA LEU A 17 8.47 1.58 -13.71
C LEU A 17 7.41 2.38 -12.95
N ALA A 18 7.48 3.72 -12.99
CA ALA A 18 6.50 4.57 -12.33
C ALA A 18 5.10 4.43 -12.95
N VAL A 19 5.02 4.45 -14.27
CA VAL A 19 3.76 4.23 -15.01
C VAL A 19 3.23 2.82 -14.77
N SER A 20 4.09 1.79 -14.89
CA SER A 20 3.70 0.40 -14.65
C SER A 20 3.20 0.17 -13.22
N TYR A 21 3.78 0.85 -12.23
CA TYR A 21 3.31 0.78 -10.85
C TYR A 21 1.88 1.30 -10.72
N LEU A 22 1.58 2.48 -11.28
CA LEU A 22 0.22 3.04 -11.25
C LEU A 22 -0.79 2.15 -11.97
N LEU A 23 -0.45 1.70 -13.19
CA LEU A 23 -1.31 0.83 -13.98
C LEU A 23 -1.57 -0.50 -13.27
N LEU A 24 -0.57 -1.04 -12.56
CA LEU A 24 -0.73 -2.26 -11.77
C LEU A 24 -1.67 -2.03 -10.59
N VAL A 25 -1.48 -0.97 -9.81
CA VAL A 25 -2.35 -0.64 -8.67
C VAL A 25 -3.80 -0.44 -9.14
N GLU A 26 -4.00 0.32 -10.21
CA GLU A 26 -5.31 0.54 -10.82
C GLU A 26 -5.94 -0.77 -11.30
N ALA A 27 -5.19 -1.59 -12.04
CA ALA A 27 -5.67 -2.89 -12.50
C ALA A 27 -6.05 -3.81 -11.33
N LEU A 28 -5.24 -3.85 -10.27
CA LEU A 28 -5.55 -4.62 -9.08
C LEU A 28 -6.84 -4.12 -8.43
N GLN A 29 -6.98 -2.81 -8.18
CA GLN A 29 -8.15 -2.25 -7.51
C GLN A 29 -9.45 -2.52 -8.27
N TYR A 30 -9.46 -2.26 -9.59
CA TYR A 30 -10.70 -2.31 -10.38
C TYR A 30 -11.00 -3.69 -10.96
N ARG A 31 -9.99 -4.48 -11.34
CA ARG A 31 -10.18 -5.78 -12.01
C ARG A 31 -9.94 -6.98 -11.10
N TYR A 32 -9.13 -6.82 -10.05
CA TYR A 32 -8.74 -7.92 -9.16
C TYR A 32 -8.88 -7.52 -7.68
N PRO A 33 -10.06 -7.06 -7.23
CA PRO A 33 -10.21 -6.40 -5.93
C PRO A 33 -9.83 -7.27 -4.73
N VAL A 34 -9.96 -8.60 -4.82
CA VAL A 34 -9.50 -9.54 -3.78
C VAL A 34 -7.97 -9.52 -3.63
N PHE A 35 -7.24 -9.49 -4.75
CA PHE A 35 -5.78 -9.37 -4.74
C PHE A 35 -5.36 -7.98 -4.30
N TYR A 36 -6.10 -6.95 -4.69
CA TYR A 36 -5.88 -5.60 -4.19
C TYR A 36 -6.01 -5.52 -2.68
N VAL A 37 -7.08 -6.08 -2.10
CA VAL A 37 -7.23 -6.14 -0.65
C VAL A 37 -6.05 -6.85 -0.01
N SER A 38 -5.60 -7.98 -0.58
CA SER A 38 -4.40 -8.68 -0.11
C SER A 38 -3.12 -7.85 -0.22
N LEU A 39 -3.05 -6.89 -1.16
CA LEU A 39 -1.94 -5.95 -1.28
C LEU A 39 -1.93 -4.95 -0.13
N ILE A 40 -3.08 -4.40 0.23
CA ILE A 40 -3.25 -3.36 1.27
C ILE A 40 -3.54 -3.93 2.68
N THR A 41 -3.41 -5.25 2.86
CA THR A 41 -3.61 -5.88 4.17
C THR A 41 -2.30 -5.81 4.96
N GLU A 42 -2.39 -5.46 6.24
CA GLU A 42 -1.31 -5.54 7.22
C GLU A 42 -0.73 -6.96 7.29
N ASN A 43 0.59 -7.07 7.50
CA ASN A 43 1.38 -8.30 7.50
C ASN A 43 1.34 -9.09 6.17
N TYR A 44 0.99 -8.43 5.07
CA TYR A 44 0.80 -9.04 3.75
C TYR A 44 1.64 -8.36 2.66
N TRP A 45 1.24 -8.46 1.39
CA TRP A 45 2.12 -8.15 0.25
C TRP A 45 2.65 -6.71 0.25
N GLY A 46 1.82 -5.72 0.59
CA GLY A 46 2.21 -4.31 0.62
C GLY A 46 3.24 -4.05 1.70
N GLU A 47 2.87 -4.29 2.96
CA GLU A 47 3.73 -4.06 4.13
C GLU A 47 5.04 -4.86 4.07
N ASN A 48 5.00 -6.15 3.70
CA ASN A 48 6.22 -6.94 3.51
C ASN A 48 7.08 -6.38 2.36
N GLY A 49 6.44 -5.91 1.28
CA GLY A 49 7.11 -5.20 0.19
C GLY A 49 7.83 -3.94 0.66
N THR A 50 7.15 -3.13 1.47
CA THR A 50 7.69 -1.92 2.09
C THR A 50 8.88 -2.25 2.97
N PHE A 51 8.74 -3.23 3.88
CA PHE A 51 9.80 -3.73 4.74
C PHE A 51 11.07 -4.12 3.97
N PHE A 52 10.95 -5.04 3.01
CA PHE A 52 12.10 -5.54 2.28
C PHE A 52 12.73 -4.46 1.39
N ALA A 53 11.94 -3.55 0.83
CA ALA A 53 12.46 -2.41 0.07
C ALA A 53 13.31 -1.49 0.94
N TYR A 54 12.86 -1.14 2.15
CA TYR A 54 13.62 -0.31 3.08
C TYR A 54 14.86 -1.01 3.64
N ILE A 55 14.80 -2.31 3.95
CA ILE A 55 15.98 -3.08 4.36
C ILE A 55 17.03 -3.10 3.23
N ALA A 56 16.61 -3.39 2.00
CA ALA A 56 17.51 -3.39 0.85
C ALA A 56 18.12 -2.00 0.62
N ALA A 57 17.32 -0.94 0.77
CA ALA A 57 17.80 0.44 0.68
C ALA A 57 18.83 0.76 1.76
N ALA A 58 18.58 0.38 3.02
CA ALA A 58 19.50 0.58 4.14
C ALA A 58 20.85 -0.10 3.88
N ILE A 59 20.85 -1.37 3.44
CA ILE A 59 22.06 -2.13 3.13
C ILE A 59 22.88 -1.43 2.02
N LEU A 60 22.22 -1.01 0.93
CA LEU A 60 22.88 -0.32 -0.17
C LEU A 60 23.46 1.03 0.27
N LEU A 61 22.71 1.79 1.08
CA LEU A 61 23.16 3.09 1.61
C LEU A 61 24.38 2.94 2.54
N VAL A 62 24.41 1.92 3.41
CA VAL A 62 25.60 1.61 4.24
C VAL A 62 26.79 1.27 3.34
N GLY A 63 26.59 0.42 2.32
CA GLY A 63 27.64 0.08 1.36
C GLY A 63 28.20 1.30 0.63
N VAL A 64 27.34 2.25 0.25
CA VAL A 64 27.77 3.53 -0.34
C VAL A 64 28.48 4.41 0.68
N ALA A 65 27.96 4.53 1.90
CA ALA A 65 28.52 5.34 2.97
C ALA A 65 29.96 4.91 3.30
N CYS A 66 30.21 3.61 3.44
CA CYS A 66 31.53 3.04 3.73
C CYS A 66 32.57 3.31 2.61
N ARG A 67 32.13 3.55 1.37
CA ARG A 67 33.02 3.84 0.23
C ARG A 67 33.32 5.33 0.06
N LYS A 68 32.66 6.23 0.79
CA LYS A 68 32.86 7.68 0.65
C LYS A 68 34.03 8.15 1.50
N ARG A 69 34.98 8.83 0.84
CA ARG A 69 36.20 9.38 1.48
C ARG A 69 35.93 10.64 2.32
N THR A 70 34.90 11.41 1.99
CA THR A 70 34.50 12.60 2.75
C THR A 70 33.58 12.22 3.89
N ARG A 71 34.02 12.46 5.13
CA ARG A 71 33.26 12.16 6.35
C ARG A 71 31.81 12.67 6.35
N PRO A 72 31.49 13.94 5.97
CA PRO A 72 30.12 14.44 6.14
C PRO A 72 29.08 13.70 5.27
N HIS A 73 29.34 13.54 3.97
CA HIS A 73 28.41 12.84 3.06
C HIS A 73 28.21 11.38 3.47
N GLY A 74 29.27 10.70 3.92
CA GLY A 74 29.17 9.32 4.41
C GLY A 74 28.29 9.21 5.65
N SER A 75 28.48 10.11 6.63
CA SER A 75 27.67 10.15 7.85
C SER A 75 26.19 10.43 7.57
N ILE A 76 25.87 11.32 6.63
CA ILE A 76 24.48 11.61 6.25
C ILE A 76 23.83 10.37 5.61
N LEU A 77 24.51 9.71 4.68
CA LEU A 77 23.99 8.48 4.09
C LEU A 77 23.80 7.36 5.13
N ALA A 78 24.71 7.25 6.10
CA ALA A 78 24.57 6.31 7.21
C ALA A 78 23.36 6.65 8.09
N ALA A 79 23.12 7.94 8.39
CA ALA A 79 21.94 8.37 9.12
C ALA A 79 20.64 8.05 8.37
N ILE A 80 20.61 8.24 7.04
CA ILE A 80 19.45 7.88 6.21
C ILE A 80 19.28 6.35 6.16
N ALA A 81 20.37 5.58 6.12
CA ALA A 81 20.32 4.12 6.18
C ALA A 81 19.71 3.63 7.50
N ILE A 82 20.09 4.24 8.63
CA ILE A 82 19.48 3.97 9.94
C ILE A 82 18.00 4.33 9.92
N GLY A 83 17.63 5.48 9.34
CA GLY A 83 16.22 5.85 9.16
C GLY A 83 15.43 4.82 8.36
N CYS A 84 15.96 4.35 7.23
CA CYS A 84 15.33 3.30 6.43
C CYS A 84 15.18 2.00 7.23
N PHE A 85 16.21 1.61 7.99
CA PHE A 85 16.16 0.42 8.82
C PHE A 85 15.09 0.52 9.92
N VAL A 86 14.99 1.67 10.59
CA VAL A 86 13.96 1.91 11.61
C VAL A 86 12.57 1.85 11.00
N VAL A 87 12.35 2.52 9.86
CA VAL A 87 11.06 2.46 9.15
C VAL A 87 10.71 1.02 8.78
N ALA A 88 11.65 0.26 8.21
CA ALA A 88 11.42 -1.15 7.91
C ALA A 88 10.94 -1.92 9.15
N LEU A 89 11.64 -1.80 10.28
CA LEU A 89 11.26 -2.50 11.50
C LEU A 89 9.85 -2.11 11.98
N GLU A 90 9.49 -0.83 11.89
CA GLU A 90 8.15 -0.34 12.25
C GLU A 90 7.06 -0.95 11.37
N GLU A 91 7.31 -1.20 10.09
CA GLU A 91 6.32 -1.80 9.17
C GLU A 91 5.89 -3.22 9.59
N ILE A 92 6.78 -4.08 10.11
CA ILE A 92 6.45 -5.49 10.43
C ILE A 92 6.22 -5.75 11.91
N SER A 93 6.04 -4.71 12.74
CA SER A 93 5.82 -4.86 14.20
C SER A 93 6.83 -5.80 14.86
N TRP A 94 8.11 -5.62 14.51
CA TRP A 94 9.22 -6.54 14.72
C TRP A 94 9.35 -7.10 16.15
N GLY A 95 8.99 -6.33 17.19
CA GLY A 95 9.10 -6.76 18.58
C GLY A 95 8.26 -8.00 18.91
N MET A 96 7.08 -8.12 18.29
CA MET A 96 6.20 -9.28 18.46
C MET A 96 6.68 -10.47 17.65
N TRP A 97 7.10 -10.24 16.41
CA TRP A 97 7.54 -11.29 15.50
C TRP A 97 8.87 -11.93 15.87
N LEU A 98 9.90 -11.10 16.12
CA LEU A 98 11.26 -11.59 16.34
C LEU A 98 11.49 -12.06 17.78
N HIS A 99 10.88 -11.39 18.75
CA HIS A 99 11.20 -11.60 20.15
C HIS A 99 10.03 -12.08 21.01
N LYS A 100 8.83 -12.23 20.43
CA LYS A 100 7.60 -12.57 21.16
C LYS A 100 7.40 -11.68 22.40
N LEU A 101 7.89 -10.44 22.33
CA LEU A 101 7.80 -9.52 23.44
C LEU A 101 6.37 -9.00 23.52
N GLN A 102 5.80 -9.08 24.72
CA GLN A 102 4.56 -8.39 25.01
C GLN A 102 4.86 -6.89 25.07
N PRO A 103 4.12 -6.04 24.35
CA PRO A 103 4.26 -4.60 24.49
C PRO A 103 3.98 -4.20 25.94
N PRO A 104 4.77 -3.26 26.51
CA PRO A 104 4.52 -2.79 27.86
C PRO A 104 3.11 -2.16 27.95
N SER A 105 2.47 -2.24 29.12
CA SER A 105 1.07 -1.79 29.30
C SER A 105 0.83 -0.36 28.83
N TRP A 106 1.77 0.56 29.10
CA TRP A 106 1.69 1.96 28.67
C TRP A 106 1.63 2.13 27.14
N LEU A 107 2.20 1.18 26.38
CA LEU A 107 2.18 1.17 24.92
C LEU A 107 0.85 0.60 24.43
N LEU A 108 0.37 -0.51 25.00
CA LEU A 108 -0.93 -1.10 24.66
C LEU A 108 -2.09 -0.13 24.87
N GLU A 109 -2.07 0.64 25.96
CA GLU A 109 -3.10 1.65 26.25
C GLU A 109 -3.20 2.75 25.18
N ARG A 110 -2.10 3.00 24.46
CA ARG A 110 -1.98 4.10 23.50
C ARG A 110 -1.84 3.66 22.05
N ASN A 111 -1.57 2.38 21.80
CA ASN A 111 -1.44 1.81 20.47
C ASN A 111 -2.82 1.34 19.97
N THR A 112 -3.23 1.76 18.78
CA THR A 112 -4.56 1.44 18.24
C THR A 112 -4.70 -0.03 17.82
N GLN A 113 -3.59 -0.74 17.64
CA GLN A 113 -3.54 -2.11 17.14
C GLN A 113 -3.00 -3.10 18.19
N ASN A 114 -2.68 -2.64 19.40
CA ASN A 114 -2.02 -3.45 20.45
C ASN A 114 -0.68 -4.05 19.99
N GLU A 115 0.05 -3.36 19.12
CA GLU A 115 1.30 -3.83 18.53
C GLU A 115 2.55 -3.19 19.15
N PHE A 116 3.70 -3.84 18.93
CA PHE A 116 5.02 -3.29 19.29
C PHE A 116 5.56 -2.37 18.19
N ASN A 117 4.81 -1.31 17.86
CA ASN A 117 5.23 -0.26 16.95
C ASN A 117 4.81 1.12 17.47
N VAL A 118 5.56 2.13 17.06
CA VAL A 118 5.34 3.53 17.42
C VAL A 118 4.37 4.16 16.44
N HIS A 119 4.36 3.75 15.16
CA HIS A 119 3.51 4.39 14.15
C HIS A 119 1.98 4.22 14.38
N ASN A 120 1.56 3.29 15.25
CA ASN A 120 0.17 3.06 15.64
C ASN A 120 -0.20 3.70 16.98
N LEU A 121 0.69 4.49 17.59
CA LEU A 121 0.29 5.32 18.72
C LEU A 121 -0.83 6.25 18.28
N ARG A 122 -1.92 6.34 19.05
CA ARG A 122 -3.11 7.18 18.75
C ARG A 122 -2.73 8.58 18.26
N GLY A 123 -1.80 9.25 18.95
CA GLY A 123 -1.34 10.58 18.55
C GLY A 123 -0.63 10.63 17.19
N ILE A 124 0.05 9.56 16.77
CA ILE A 124 0.68 9.47 15.45
C ILE A 124 -0.36 9.04 14.39
N ALA A 125 -1.18 8.04 14.71
CA ALA A 125 -2.24 7.53 13.84
C ALA A 125 -3.24 8.64 13.44
N GLU A 126 -3.67 9.46 14.41
CA GLU A 126 -4.54 10.63 14.18
C GLU A 126 -3.92 11.67 13.23
N HIS A 127 -2.59 11.73 13.18
CA HIS A 127 -1.84 12.64 12.33
C HIS A 127 -1.28 11.98 11.07
N LYS A 128 -1.54 10.68 10.83
CA LYS A 128 -0.96 9.89 9.72
C LYS A 128 -1.20 10.58 8.37
N SER A 129 -2.42 11.04 8.10
CA SER A 129 -2.76 11.75 6.86
C SER A 129 -1.96 13.06 6.66
N ARG A 130 -1.76 13.84 7.73
CA ARG A 130 -0.96 15.08 7.69
C ARG A 130 0.52 14.79 7.48
N LEU A 131 1.06 13.78 8.18
CA LEU A 131 2.46 13.35 8.04
C LEU A 131 2.73 12.84 6.61
N ARG A 132 1.82 12.03 6.07
CA ARG A 132 1.85 11.54 4.68
C ARG A 132 1.89 12.70 3.69
N THR A 133 0.94 13.63 3.80
CA THR A 133 0.86 14.81 2.93
C THR A 133 2.13 15.67 3.04
N THR A 134 2.63 15.88 4.25
CA THR A 134 3.88 16.63 4.51
C THR A 134 5.06 15.94 3.82
N ALA A 135 5.19 14.61 3.94
CA ALA A 135 6.23 13.85 3.27
C ALA A 135 6.15 13.99 1.73
N GLY A 136 4.94 13.94 1.17
CA GLY A 136 4.72 14.18 -0.26
C GLY A 136 5.17 15.58 -0.72
N VAL A 137 4.83 16.63 0.03
CA VAL A 137 5.28 18.01 -0.26
C VAL A 137 6.79 18.15 -0.14
N LEU A 138 7.40 17.55 0.90
CA LEU A 138 8.86 17.53 1.08
C LEU A 138 9.54 16.79 -0.08
N LEU A 139 8.92 15.73 -0.62
CA LEU A 139 9.45 15.01 -1.77
C LEU A 139 9.41 15.86 -3.04
N ILE A 140 8.33 16.61 -3.29
CA ILE A 140 8.26 17.60 -4.40
C ILE A 140 9.35 18.65 -4.23
N ALA A 141 9.52 19.19 -3.02
CA ALA A 141 10.57 20.16 -2.73
C ALA A 141 11.97 19.55 -2.98
N TRP A 142 12.20 18.29 -2.60
CA TRP A 142 13.46 17.60 -2.84
C TRP A 142 13.76 17.41 -4.33
N VAL A 143 12.75 17.06 -5.14
CA VAL A 143 12.86 17.00 -6.61
C VAL A 143 13.20 18.37 -7.19
N ALA A 144 12.48 19.43 -6.78
CA ALA A 144 12.69 20.79 -7.27
C ALA A 144 14.07 21.35 -6.91
N VAL A 145 14.50 21.16 -5.66
CA VAL A 145 15.85 21.53 -5.19
C VAL A 145 16.90 20.77 -5.98
N SER A 146 16.74 19.46 -6.15
CA SER A 146 17.69 18.63 -6.91
C SER A 146 17.82 19.07 -8.37
N ALA A 147 16.70 19.34 -9.05
CA ALA A 147 16.68 19.82 -10.42
C ALA A 147 17.31 21.22 -10.56
N THR A 148 16.94 22.15 -9.68
CA THR A 148 17.50 23.51 -9.65
C THR A 148 19.00 23.47 -9.45
N PHE A 149 19.45 22.67 -8.48
CA PHE A 149 20.86 22.50 -8.17
C PHE A 149 21.64 22.00 -9.39
N ILE A 150 21.12 21.02 -10.11
CA ILE A 150 21.72 20.50 -11.33
C ILE A 150 21.80 21.59 -12.42
N ALA A 151 20.75 22.39 -12.57
CA ALA A 151 20.68 23.43 -13.60
C ALA A 151 21.67 24.58 -13.36
N VAL A 152 21.96 24.91 -12.09
CA VAL A 152 22.84 26.05 -11.75
C VAL A 152 24.26 25.65 -11.36
N ARG A 153 24.58 24.35 -11.31
CA ARG A 153 25.86 23.83 -10.81
C ARG A 153 27.10 24.38 -11.52
N ASP A 154 26.98 24.72 -12.80
CA ASP A 154 28.10 25.21 -13.62
C ASP A 154 28.31 26.73 -13.44
N ARG A 155 27.35 27.41 -12.79
CA ARG A 155 27.36 28.86 -12.52
C ARG A 155 27.75 29.20 -11.09
N VAL A 156 27.56 28.27 -10.15
CA VAL A 156 27.79 28.49 -8.72
C VAL A 156 28.68 27.37 -8.20
N ASP A 157 29.75 27.71 -7.47
CA ASP A 157 30.59 26.72 -6.79
C ASP A 157 29.84 26.12 -5.59
N LEU A 158 28.99 25.15 -5.90
CA LEU A 158 28.21 24.41 -4.92
C LEU A 158 28.93 23.14 -4.44
N THR A 159 30.21 22.96 -4.78
CA THR A 159 30.96 21.74 -4.43
C THR A 159 31.00 21.47 -2.93
N ARG A 160 31.05 22.54 -2.12
CA ARG A 160 31.01 22.42 -0.65
C ARG A 160 29.66 21.90 -0.18
N TRP A 161 28.55 22.45 -0.68
CA TRP A 161 27.18 22.05 -0.32
C TRP A 161 26.81 20.65 -0.80
N LEU A 162 27.32 20.23 -1.97
CA LEU A 162 27.17 18.87 -2.50
C LEU A 162 27.68 17.77 -1.57
N ASN A 163 28.58 18.09 -0.64
CA ASN A 163 29.08 17.13 0.33
C ASN A 163 28.13 16.93 1.52
N TYR A 164 27.09 17.76 1.67
CA TYR A 164 26.15 17.73 2.78
C TYR A 164 24.71 17.43 2.38
N ILE A 165 24.36 17.61 1.10
CA ILE A 165 22.98 17.41 0.64
C ILE A 165 22.93 16.17 -0.26
N PRO A 166 22.26 15.09 0.17
CA PRO A 166 21.98 13.96 -0.69
C PRO A 166 20.99 14.40 -1.78
N ILE A 167 21.47 14.59 -3.00
CA ILE A 167 20.65 15.00 -4.14
C ILE A 167 19.93 13.79 -4.72
N LEU A 168 18.65 13.97 -5.05
CA LEU A 168 17.89 13.01 -5.83
C LEU A 168 18.31 13.13 -7.31
N PRO A 169 18.81 12.07 -7.95
CA PRO A 169 19.08 12.08 -9.38
C PRO A 169 17.81 12.45 -10.17
N VAL A 170 17.87 13.47 -11.04
CA VAL A 170 16.69 13.92 -11.82
C VAL A 170 16.05 12.82 -12.66
N ARG A 171 16.81 11.78 -13.04
CA ARG A 171 16.27 10.58 -13.70
C ARG A 171 15.23 9.80 -12.86
N LEU A 172 15.24 9.95 -11.53
CA LEU A 172 14.24 9.38 -10.62
C LEU A 172 13.03 10.31 -10.40
N ALA A 173 13.06 11.53 -10.91
CA ALA A 173 11.98 12.50 -10.71
C ALA A 173 10.59 11.97 -11.12
N PRO A 174 10.41 11.26 -12.25
CA PRO A 174 9.09 10.71 -12.59
C PRO A 174 8.51 9.79 -11.52
N PHE A 175 9.33 8.88 -10.98
CA PHE A 175 8.90 7.97 -9.92
C PHE A 175 8.65 8.73 -8.61
N ALA A 176 9.54 9.66 -8.24
CA ALA A 176 9.38 10.47 -7.04
C ALA A 176 8.13 11.37 -7.07
N LEU A 177 7.77 11.92 -8.22
CA LEU A 177 6.57 12.73 -8.38
C LEU A 177 5.28 11.88 -8.28
N ILE A 178 5.31 10.64 -8.78
CA ILE A 178 4.21 9.69 -8.59
C ILE A 178 4.05 9.34 -7.10
N VAL A 179 5.14 9.05 -6.40
CA VAL A 179 5.11 8.82 -4.95
C VAL A 179 4.53 10.04 -4.22
N ALA A 180 5.00 11.25 -4.56
CA ALA A 180 4.48 12.46 -3.94
C ALA A 180 2.97 12.66 -4.20
N TRP A 181 2.50 12.36 -5.42
CA TRP A 181 1.08 12.40 -5.74
C TRP A 181 0.29 11.37 -4.94
N LEU A 182 0.77 10.12 -4.81
CA LEU A 182 0.14 9.09 -3.96
C LEU A 182 0.09 9.51 -2.48
N MET A 183 1.12 10.21 -1.98
CA MET A 183 1.16 10.69 -0.60
C MET A 183 0.22 11.87 -0.32
N THR A 184 -0.07 12.68 -1.34
CA THR A 184 -0.88 13.91 -1.23
C THR A 184 -2.31 13.74 -1.73
N SER A 185 -2.62 12.61 -2.37
CA SER A 185 -3.96 12.28 -2.86
C SER A 185 -4.53 11.07 -2.12
N ASP A 186 -5.85 10.94 -2.16
CA ASP A 186 -6.55 9.74 -1.76
C ASP A 186 -7.07 8.99 -3.00
N ALA A 187 -6.22 8.81 -4.02
CA ALA A 187 -6.63 8.25 -5.32
C ALA A 187 -7.12 6.79 -5.23
N PHE A 188 -6.65 6.02 -4.26
CA PHE A 188 -6.94 4.59 -4.09
C PHE A 188 -7.53 4.28 -2.71
N VAL A 189 -8.31 3.20 -2.60
CA VAL A 189 -8.76 2.67 -1.30
C VAL A 189 -7.52 2.33 -0.48
N LYS A 190 -7.37 2.88 0.73
CA LYS A 190 -6.14 2.74 1.52
C LYS A 190 -4.88 3.23 0.77
N SER A 191 -4.98 4.43 0.19
CA SER A 191 -3.86 5.12 -0.48
C SER A 191 -2.58 5.20 0.36
N GLU A 192 -2.69 5.19 1.69
CA GLU A 192 -1.54 5.17 2.61
C GLU A 192 -0.62 3.96 2.39
N GLU A 193 -1.17 2.74 2.33
CA GLU A 193 -0.40 1.50 2.14
C GLU A 193 0.31 1.48 0.77
N ILE A 194 -0.39 1.96 -0.26
CA ILE A 194 0.16 2.08 -1.61
C ILE A 194 1.29 3.13 -1.64
N ALA A 195 1.08 4.27 -0.99
CA ALA A 195 2.10 5.32 -0.93
C ALA A 195 3.34 4.90 -0.13
N GLU A 196 3.16 4.16 0.97
CA GLU A 196 4.24 3.60 1.80
C GLU A 196 5.08 2.60 0.99
N LEU A 197 4.45 1.66 0.28
CA LEU A 197 5.14 0.74 -0.63
C LEU A 197 5.89 1.50 -1.74
N ALA A 198 5.25 2.48 -2.37
CA ALA A 198 5.87 3.26 -3.43
C ALA A 198 7.08 4.07 -2.91
N LEU A 199 7.01 4.60 -1.69
CA LEU A 199 8.11 5.32 -1.05
C LEU A 199 9.27 4.38 -0.70
N GLY A 200 8.99 3.18 -0.18
CA GLY A 200 10.01 2.14 0.04
C GLY A 200 10.75 1.79 -1.25
N LEU A 201 10.00 1.59 -2.34
CA LEU A 201 10.58 1.34 -3.68
C LEU A 201 11.42 2.52 -4.17
N LEU A 202 10.97 3.77 -3.98
CA LEU A 202 11.76 4.95 -4.35
C LEU A 202 13.12 4.99 -3.61
N MET A 203 13.12 4.69 -2.31
CA MET A 203 14.35 4.64 -1.51
C MET A 203 15.29 3.54 -1.98
N LEU A 204 14.75 2.39 -2.37
CA LEU A 204 15.52 1.31 -2.99
C LEU A 204 16.13 1.74 -4.34
N LEU A 205 15.34 2.34 -5.23
CA LEU A 205 15.83 2.80 -6.54
C LEU A 205 16.92 3.86 -6.39
N TRP A 206 16.74 4.79 -5.44
CA TRP A 206 17.70 5.85 -5.15
C TRP A 206 19.01 5.30 -4.59
N SER A 207 18.94 4.39 -3.62
CA SER A 207 20.13 3.76 -3.04
C SER A 207 20.88 2.87 -4.05
N ALA A 208 20.16 2.13 -4.89
CA ALA A 208 20.72 1.34 -6.00
C ALA A 208 21.40 2.24 -7.04
N ASP A 209 20.80 3.38 -7.37
CA ASP A 209 21.41 4.37 -8.26
C ASP A 209 22.71 4.95 -7.70
N LEU A 210 22.74 5.28 -6.40
CA LEU A 210 23.95 5.71 -5.70
C LEU A 210 25.02 4.62 -5.69
N ALA A 211 24.63 3.37 -5.44
CA ALA A 211 25.52 2.21 -5.43
C ALA A 211 26.13 1.95 -6.80
N SER A 212 25.34 2.00 -7.87
CA SER A 212 25.84 1.86 -9.25
C SER A 212 26.80 2.99 -9.62
N THR A 213 26.51 4.22 -9.21
CA THR A 213 27.41 5.36 -9.42
C THR A 213 28.73 5.21 -8.64
N ALA A 214 28.69 4.60 -7.45
CA ALA A 214 29.89 4.32 -6.68
C ALA A 214 30.73 3.19 -7.29
N ALA A 215 30.09 2.13 -7.80
CA ALA A 215 30.75 1.00 -8.45
C ALA A 215 31.47 1.40 -9.75
N ASP A 216 30.85 2.24 -10.58
CA ASP A 216 31.46 2.76 -11.80
C ASP A 216 32.79 3.48 -11.52
N ARG A 217 32.92 4.12 -10.34
CA ARG A 217 34.14 4.85 -9.96
C ARG A 217 35.26 3.94 -9.47
N SER A 218 34.93 2.80 -8.86
CA SER A 218 35.94 1.85 -8.38
C SER A 218 36.57 1.02 -9.50
N GLY A 219 36.06 1.13 -10.74
CA GLY A 219 36.54 0.31 -11.87
C GLY A 219 36.31 -1.19 -11.66
N SER A 220 35.43 -1.57 -10.73
CA SER A 220 35.26 -2.94 -10.22
C SER A 220 34.48 -3.87 -11.17
N GLY A 221 34.75 -3.77 -12.48
CA GLY A 221 34.01 -4.47 -13.53
C GLY A 221 32.72 -3.74 -13.90
N ARG A 222 32.38 -3.78 -15.20
CA ARG A 222 31.13 -3.22 -15.74
C ARG A 222 29.94 -4.10 -15.35
N VAL A 223 29.55 -4.12 -14.08
CA VAL A 223 28.21 -4.58 -13.74
C VAL A 223 27.25 -3.57 -14.37
N ALA A 224 26.42 -4.02 -15.30
CA ALA A 224 25.49 -3.12 -15.98
C ALA A 224 24.66 -2.37 -14.93
N PRO A 225 24.56 -1.03 -14.96
CA PRO A 225 23.78 -0.25 -13.99
C PRO A 225 22.33 -0.75 -13.85
N ILE A 226 21.78 -1.30 -14.93
CA ILE A 226 20.47 -1.95 -14.96
C ILE A 226 20.42 -3.16 -14.02
N ALA A 227 21.46 -4.00 -13.97
CA ALA A 227 21.50 -5.16 -13.08
C ALA A 227 21.55 -4.76 -11.59
N LEU A 228 22.22 -3.66 -11.26
CA LEU A 228 22.26 -3.13 -9.89
C LEU A 228 20.94 -2.48 -9.45
N VAL A 229 20.05 -2.13 -10.39
CA VAL A 229 18.72 -1.59 -10.10
C VAL A 229 17.66 -2.70 -10.15
N ALA A 230 17.66 -3.52 -11.19
CA ALA A 230 16.70 -4.61 -11.37
C ALA A 230 16.92 -5.75 -10.37
N GLY A 231 18.18 -6.06 -10.04
CA GLY A 231 18.52 -7.12 -9.09
C GLY A 231 17.84 -6.94 -7.73
N PRO A 232 18.02 -5.81 -7.04
CA PRO A 232 17.35 -5.56 -5.77
C PRO A 232 15.82 -5.59 -5.86
N LEU A 233 15.22 -5.08 -6.93
CA LEU A 233 13.77 -5.14 -7.12
C LEU A 233 13.27 -6.60 -7.25
N ILE A 234 13.98 -7.43 -8.03
CA ILE A 234 13.64 -8.85 -8.20
C ILE A 234 13.77 -9.59 -6.87
N VAL A 235 14.85 -9.32 -6.12
CA VAL A 235 15.05 -9.93 -4.79
C VAL A 235 13.94 -9.52 -3.84
N VAL A 236 13.61 -8.23 -3.76
CA VAL A 236 12.50 -7.75 -2.92
C VAL A 236 11.20 -8.41 -3.33
N ALA A 237 10.85 -8.41 -4.62
CA ALA A 237 9.61 -9.05 -5.10
C ALA A 237 9.55 -10.55 -4.77
N ALA A 238 10.65 -11.28 -4.97
CA ALA A 238 10.72 -12.71 -4.69
C ALA A 238 10.61 -13.03 -3.19
N VAL A 239 11.31 -12.25 -2.35
CA VAL A 239 11.29 -12.43 -0.89
C VAL A 239 9.93 -12.03 -0.32
N THR A 240 9.35 -10.91 -0.76
CA THR A 240 7.98 -10.52 -0.41
C THR A 240 6.99 -11.60 -0.79
N ALA A 241 7.13 -12.20 -1.97
CA ALA A 241 6.24 -13.29 -2.38
C ALA A 241 6.37 -14.52 -1.49
N GLY A 242 7.60 -14.96 -1.21
CA GLY A 242 7.83 -16.10 -0.31
C GLY A 242 7.28 -15.84 1.10
N PHE A 243 7.50 -14.64 1.64
CA PHE A 243 7.05 -14.28 2.98
C PHE A 243 5.52 -14.13 3.05
N SER A 244 4.87 -13.50 2.08
CA SER A 244 3.42 -13.37 2.03
C SER A 244 2.70 -14.72 1.88
N ILE A 245 3.28 -15.65 1.10
CA ILE A 245 2.75 -17.02 1.01
C ILE A 245 2.87 -17.73 2.37
N ALA A 246 3.99 -17.56 3.07
CA ALA A 246 4.16 -18.11 4.41
C ALA A 246 3.19 -17.46 5.42
N ALA A 247 3.09 -16.13 5.44
CA ALA A 247 2.23 -15.35 6.32
C ALA A 247 0.75 -15.76 6.19
N LYS A 248 0.30 -16.10 4.97
CA LYS A 248 -1.04 -16.65 4.75
C LYS A 248 -1.34 -17.91 5.56
N THR A 249 -0.32 -18.71 5.84
CA THR A 249 -0.45 -19.92 6.65
C THR A 249 -0.53 -19.59 8.15
N PHE A 250 0.12 -18.50 8.57
CA PHE A 250 0.23 -18.14 9.99
C PHE A 250 -0.85 -17.13 10.46
N PHE A 251 -1.38 -16.30 9.56
CA PHE A 251 -2.31 -15.20 9.88
C PHE A 251 -3.52 -15.18 8.94
N PRO A 252 -4.35 -16.24 8.92
CA PRO A 252 -5.55 -16.27 8.08
C PRO A 252 -6.56 -15.17 8.44
N ASP A 253 -6.62 -14.78 9.71
CA ASP A 253 -7.62 -13.84 10.24
C ASP A 253 -7.40 -12.38 9.79
N ALA A 254 -6.14 -11.99 9.57
CA ALA A 254 -5.80 -10.62 9.15
C ALA A 254 -6.45 -10.26 7.81
N VAL A 255 -6.44 -11.20 6.86
CA VAL A 255 -7.06 -11.03 5.54
C VAL A 255 -8.58 -11.07 5.63
N SER A 256 -9.15 -11.98 6.42
CA SER A 256 -10.60 -12.12 6.61
C SER A 256 -11.24 -10.79 7.06
N GLY A 257 -10.67 -10.19 8.12
CA GLY A 257 -11.15 -8.91 8.64
C GLY A 257 -11.01 -7.76 7.63
N ARG A 258 -9.89 -7.73 6.87
CA ARG A 258 -9.67 -6.69 5.86
C ARG A 258 -10.61 -6.83 4.66
N LEU A 259 -10.79 -8.05 4.13
CA LEU A 259 -11.73 -8.33 3.04
C LEU A 259 -13.14 -7.86 3.40
N THR A 260 -13.62 -8.24 4.59
CA THR A 260 -14.95 -7.84 5.05
C THR A 260 -15.07 -6.32 5.16
N ARG A 261 -14.12 -5.65 5.84
CA ARG A 261 -14.15 -4.20 6.03
C ARG A 261 -14.09 -3.43 4.71
N THR A 262 -13.19 -3.83 3.80
CA THR A 262 -13.02 -3.13 2.52
C THR A 262 -14.22 -3.34 1.61
N ALA A 263 -14.81 -4.54 1.57
CA ALA A 263 -16.04 -4.77 0.83
C ALA A 263 -17.24 -4.00 1.41
N ALA A 264 -17.40 -4.02 2.73
CA ALA A 264 -18.54 -3.42 3.41
C ALA A 264 -18.53 -1.88 3.43
N ARG A 265 -17.33 -1.28 3.46
CA ARG A 265 -17.18 0.15 3.72
C ARG A 265 -16.26 0.83 2.71
N ASP A 266 -15.00 0.40 2.63
CA ASP A 266 -13.99 1.22 1.94
C ASP A 266 -14.23 1.31 0.42
N PHE A 267 -14.78 0.28 -0.22
CA PHE A 267 -15.21 0.32 -1.63
C PHE A 267 -16.52 1.12 -1.82
N PRO A 268 -17.61 0.86 -1.05
CA PRO A 268 -18.83 1.67 -1.11
C PRO A 268 -18.62 3.17 -0.89
N ASP A 269 -17.72 3.57 0.02
CA ASP A 269 -17.37 4.98 0.27
C ASP A 269 -16.80 5.69 -0.99
N ARG A 270 -16.52 4.94 -2.06
CA ARG A 270 -16.01 5.42 -3.34
C ARG A 270 -16.87 4.99 -4.53
N ASP A 271 -18.12 4.61 -4.29
CA ASP A 271 -19.05 4.11 -5.30
C ASP A 271 -18.55 2.85 -6.05
N MET A 272 -17.67 2.06 -5.43
CA MET A 272 -17.07 0.85 -6.02
C MET A 272 -17.88 -0.42 -5.69
N PHE A 273 -19.20 -0.37 -5.91
CA PHE A 273 -20.12 -1.45 -5.52
C PHE A 273 -19.84 -2.78 -6.24
N ASP A 274 -19.40 -2.75 -7.49
CA ASP A 274 -19.01 -3.95 -8.23
C ASP A 274 -17.81 -4.65 -7.60
N GLN A 275 -16.81 -3.89 -7.14
CA GLN A 275 -15.64 -4.43 -6.45
C GLN A 275 -16.01 -4.97 -5.07
N SER A 276 -16.89 -4.26 -4.34
CA SER A 276 -17.46 -4.76 -3.09
C SER A 276 -18.14 -6.12 -3.29
N LYS A 277 -19.04 -6.21 -4.27
CA LYS A 277 -19.73 -7.47 -4.61
C LYS A 277 -18.74 -8.57 -4.98
N ALA A 278 -17.72 -8.28 -5.78
CA ALA A 278 -16.70 -9.27 -6.15
C ALA A 278 -15.92 -9.80 -4.93
N VAL A 279 -15.64 -8.97 -3.94
CA VAL A 279 -15.00 -9.41 -2.69
C VAL A 279 -15.96 -10.25 -1.84
N PHE A 280 -17.22 -9.86 -1.70
CA PHE A 280 -18.20 -10.69 -0.99
C PHE A 280 -18.44 -12.04 -1.68
N ASP A 281 -18.59 -12.07 -3.01
CA ASP A 281 -18.68 -13.30 -3.79
C ASP A 281 -17.47 -14.22 -3.53
N HIS A 282 -16.27 -13.65 -3.38
CA HIS A 282 -15.08 -14.40 -3.00
C HIS A 282 -15.16 -14.95 -1.58
N LEU A 283 -15.59 -14.15 -0.61
CA LEU A 283 -15.81 -14.58 0.77
C LEU A 283 -16.81 -15.75 0.82
N PHE A 284 -17.96 -15.66 0.16
CA PHE A 284 -18.99 -16.72 0.17
C PHE A 284 -18.49 -18.04 -0.44
N ARG A 285 -17.61 -17.98 -1.45
CA ARG A 285 -16.96 -19.17 -2.02
C ARG A 285 -15.83 -19.73 -1.17
N ASN A 286 -15.34 -18.96 -0.20
CA ASN A 286 -14.21 -19.30 0.66
C ASN A 286 -14.55 -19.02 2.13
N PRO A 287 -15.46 -19.81 2.75
CA PRO A 287 -15.94 -19.55 4.11
C PRO A 287 -14.85 -19.49 5.19
N GLN A 288 -13.66 -20.04 4.92
CA GLN A 288 -12.49 -19.91 5.80
C GLN A 288 -12.02 -18.45 5.99
N TYR A 289 -12.45 -17.51 5.14
CA TYR A 289 -12.20 -16.08 5.28
C TYR A 289 -13.37 -15.31 5.87
N PHE A 290 -14.37 -15.98 6.43
CA PHE A 290 -15.45 -15.29 7.12
C PHE A 290 -14.96 -14.67 8.42
N SER A 291 -15.26 -13.39 8.60
CA SER A 291 -15.23 -12.74 9.90
C SER A 291 -16.64 -12.76 10.52
N SER A 292 -16.74 -12.59 11.84
CA SER A 292 -18.02 -12.61 12.57
C SER A 292 -19.04 -11.57 12.08
N GLY A 293 -18.61 -10.50 11.42
CA GLY A 293 -19.48 -9.45 10.87
C GLY A 293 -19.76 -9.56 9.37
N THR A 294 -19.34 -10.65 8.71
CA THR A 294 -19.42 -10.73 7.23
C THR A 294 -20.85 -10.75 6.71
N LEU A 295 -21.72 -11.53 7.34
CA LEU A 295 -23.12 -11.65 6.93
C LEU A 295 -23.88 -10.34 7.18
N ASP A 296 -23.79 -9.80 8.40
CA ASP A 296 -24.39 -8.51 8.75
C ASP A 296 -23.94 -7.38 7.81
N ALA A 297 -22.65 -7.35 7.47
CA ALA A 297 -22.11 -6.36 6.56
C ALA A 297 -22.66 -6.49 5.14
N TYR A 298 -22.83 -7.71 4.64
CA TYR A 298 -23.43 -7.97 3.34
C TYR A 298 -24.91 -7.56 3.31
N ASP A 299 -25.67 -7.96 4.32
CA ASP A 299 -27.10 -7.66 4.41
C ASP A 299 -27.36 -6.16 4.50
N ASN A 300 -26.60 -5.46 5.33
CA ASN A 300 -26.71 -3.99 5.45
C ASN A 300 -26.41 -3.28 4.12
N LEU A 301 -25.43 -3.75 3.35
CA LEU A 301 -25.02 -3.09 2.12
C LEU A 301 -25.96 -3.39 0.94
N PHE A 302 -26.33 -4.66 0.74
CA PHE A 302 -27.06 -5.08 -0.47
C PHE A 302 -28.53 -5.38 -0.24
N VAL A 303 -28.92 -5.85 0.95
CA VAL A 303 -30.32 -6.21 1.23
C VAL A 303 -31.09 -4.99 1.73
N ALA A 304 -30.56 -4.30 2.74
CA ALA A 304 -31.16 -3.07 3.26
C ALA A 304 -31.01 -1.89 2.28
N GLY A 305 -29.90 -1.82 1.53
CA GLY A 305 -29.71 -0.83 0.47
C GLY A 305 -30.69 -0.99 -0.70
N ALA A 306 -31.00 -2.23 -1.10
CA ALA A 306 -32.03 -2.52 -2.10
C ALA A 306 -33.44 -2.16 -1.61
N ALA A 307 -33.73 -2.31 -0.31
CA ALA A 307 -35.02 -1.91 0.26
C ALA A 307 -35.27 -0.38 0.22
N ILE A 308 -34.22 0.44 0.07
CA ILE A 308 -34.34 1.92 0.02
C ILE A 308 -34.51 2.44 -1.43
N THR A 309 -34.38 1.60 -2.46
CA THR A 309 -34.66 1.96 -3.87
C THR A 309 -35.61 1.01 -4.59
N VAL A 310 -36.52 0.38 -3.85
CA VAL A 310 -37.76 -0.14 -4.44
C VAL A 310 -38.87 0.83 -4.06
N SER A 311 -39.03 1.89 -4.86
CA SER A 311 -40.38 2.41 -5.06
C SER A 311 -41.13 1.24 -5.69
N GLY A 312 -41.99 0.60 -4.90
CA GLY A 312 -42.67 -0.62 -5.29
C GLY A 312 -43.30 -0.48 -6.66
N PRO A 313 -43.31 -1.55 -7.49
CA PRO A 313 -44.20 -1.56 -8.64
C PRO A 313 -45.63 -1.26 -8.14
N PRO A 314 -46.45 -0.53 -8.93
CA PRO A 314 -47.83 -0.23 -8.54
C PRO A 314 -48.51 -1.52 -8.08
N ALA A 315 -49.21 -1.44 -6.95
CA ALA A 315 -49.80 -2.59 -6.28
C ALA A 315 -50.58 -3.46 -7.29
N GLY A 316 -50.19 -4.73 -7.46
CA GLY A 316 -50.97 -5.68 -8.25
C GLY A 316 -50.23 -6.69 -9.12
N HIS A 317 -48.90 -6.76 -9.13
CA HIS A 317 -48.19 -7.83 -9.87
C HIS A 317 -47.30 -8.66 -8.93
N ALA A 318 -47.67 -9.93 -8.75
CA ALA A 318 -46.85 -10.91 -8.05
C ALA A 318 -45.52 -11.09 -8.80
N PRO A 319 -44.37 -11.08 -8.11
CA PRO A 319 -43.07 -11.23 -8.77
C PRO A 319 -42.93 -12.62 -9.38
N ASP A 320 -42.50 -12.65 -10.64
CA ASP A 320 -42.25 -13.87 -11.39
C ASP A 320 -41.13 -14.71 -10.74
N SER A 321 -41.20 -16.02 -10.92
CA SER A 321 -40.36 -17.04 -10.28
C SER A 321 -38.85 -16.91 -10.56
N ASP A 322 -38.44 -16.09 -11.53
CA ASP A 322 -37.04 -15.85 -11.92
C ASP A 322 -36.38 -14.64 -11.23
N HIS A 323 -37.04 -14.04 -10.24
CA HIS A 323 -36.54 -12.86 -9.56
C HIS A 323 -35.17 -13.11 -8.85
N PRO A 324 -34.19 -12.19 -8.98
CA PRO A 324 -32.84 -12.34 -8.41
C PRO A 324 -32.83 -12.66 -6.91
N PHE A 325 -33.84 -12.20 -6.16
CA PHE A 325 -34.00 -12.48 -4.74
C PHE A 325 -34.15 -13.97 -4.42
N LYS A 326 -34.93 -14.73 -5.21
CA LYS A 326 -35.11 -16.17 -4.97
C LYS A 326 -33.83 -16.97 -5.22
N ARG A 327 -32.96 -16.51 -6.11
CA ARG A 327 -31.64 -17.10 -6.36
C ARG A 327 -30.65 -16.81 -5.24
N LEU A 328 -30.72 -15.62 -4.66
CA LEU A 328 -29.92 -15.27 -3.48
C LEU A 328 -30.39 -16.07 -2.26
N GLU A 329 -31.70 -16.12 -2.03
CA GLU A 329 -32.34 -16.91 -0.98
C GLU A 329 -32.02 -18.41 -1.12
N SER A 330 -32.10 -18.99 -2.33
CA SER A 330 -31.73 -20.39 -2.53
C SER A 330 -30.23 -20.63 -2.31
N SER A 331 -29.37 -19.68 -2.67
CA SER A 331 -27.92 -19.79 -2.46
C SER A 331 -27.55 -19.68 -0.97
N LEU A 332 -28.24 -18.82 -0.22
CA LEU A 332 -28.09 -18.68 1.22
C LEU A 332 -28.65 -19.91 1.96
N ASN A 333 -29.82 -20.40 1.57
CA ASN A 333 -30.43 -21.62 2.13
C ASN A 333 -29.56 -22.86 1.83
N GLN A 334 -28.96 -22.94 0.63
CA GLN A 334 -28.06 -24.02 0.25
C GLN A 334 -26.70 -23.95 0.96
N ALA A 335 -26.15 -22.75 1.18
CA ALA A 335 -24.86 -22.57 1.82
C ALA A 335 -24.92 -22.75 3.35
N PHE A 336 -26.03 -22.37 3.99
CA PHE A 336 -26.13 -22.30 5.46
C PHE A 336 -27.17 -23.24 6.07
N GLY A 337 -27.93 -24.01 5.27
CA GLY A 337 -28.90 -24.98 5.78
C GLY A 337 -30.02 -24.37 6.63
N ILE A 338 -30.27 -23.07 6.47
CA ILE A 338 -31.33 -22.35 7.16
C ILE A 338 -32.64 -22.68 6.43
N ALA A 339 -33.39 -23.63 6.97
CA ALA A 339 -34.75 -23.88 6.53
C ALA A 339 -35.68 -22.83 7.16
N ASP A 340 -36.49 -22.17 6.33
CA ASP A 340 -37.62 -21.31 6.67
C ASP A 340 -37.33 -19.91 7.25
N THR A 341 -36.73 -19.03 6.44
CA THR A 341 -36.85 -17.57 6.65
C THR A 341 -37.84 -16.99 5.63
N THR A 342 -39.15 -17.01 5.94
CA THR A 342 -40.14 -16.28 5.13
C THR A 342 -39.96 -14.77 5.32
N VAL A 343 -39.44 -14.08 4.31
CA VAL A 343 -39.41 -12.62 4.25
C VAL A 343 -40.80 -12.12 3.83
N SER A 344 -41.58 -11.64 4.80
CA SER A 344 -42.84 -10.93 4.55
C SER A 344 -42.56 -9.54 3.98
N VAL A 345 -43.20 -9.18 2.87
CA VAL A 345 -43.23 -7.82 2.35
C VAL A 345 -44.56 -7.20 2.76
N ASP A 346 -44.60 -6.60 3.94
CA ASP A 346 -45.77 -5.83 4.39
C ASP A 346 -45.73 -4.42 3.77
N GLY A 347 -46.56 -4.19 2.76
CA GLY A 347 -46.84 -2.86 2.23
C GLY A 347 -47.82 -2.10 3.14
N PRO A 348 -47.83 -0.75 3.12
CA PRO A 348 -48.78 0.03 3.90
C PRO A 348 -50.21 -0.29 3.45
N VAL A 349 -51.05 -0.69 4.41
CA VAL A 349 -52.49 -0.85 4.23
C VAL A 349 -53.10 0.54 3.99
N GLU A 350 -53.59 0.78 2.78
CA GLU A 350 -54.48 1.91 2.49
C GLU A 350 -55.78 1.72 3.28
N GLU A 351 -55.94 2.47 4.36
CA GLU A 351 -57.24 2.65 5.02
C GLU A 351 -58.12 3.51 4.11
N ASP A 352 -59.11 2.86 3.50
CA ASP A 352 -60.25 3.50 2.83
C ASP A 352 -60.91 4.51 3.80
N ARG A 353 -60.78 5.80 3.47
CA ARG A 353 -61.63 6.85 4.05
C ARG A 353 -62.95 6.87 3.30
N GLN A 354 -64.01 6.47 4.00
CA GLN A 354 -65.41 6.84 3.67
C GLN A 354 -65.68 8.32 3.94
#